data_AF-A0A1E1WWD4-F1
#
_entry.id   AF-A0A1E1WWD4-F1
#
_cell.length_a   1.000
_cell.length_b   1.000
_cell.length_c   1.000
_cell.angle_alpha   90.00
_cell.angle_beta   90.00
_cell.angle_gamma   90.00
#
_symmetry.space_group_name_H-M   'P 1'
#
loop_
_entity.id
_entity.type
_entity.pdbx_description
1 polymer ?
#
loop_
_entity_poly.entity_id
_entity_poly.type
_entity_poly.pdbx_seq_one_letter_code
_entity_poly.pdbx_strand_id
1 'polypeptide(L)'
;LLSRFAFERSFSEDSGGGGPQSNMHLIPYLLHMVLYVINTTRCVAREEKNLSNFLEMSPERQIENCYESEGPCYWATMALAVWSHSRWQCGRVMLVRRMLVLAHARHLSPQGCSTLADTVPREFAVYRPYLCYLAMVDGLYNTMFKKVTSSTDDGWSVALADYIRHNDQLHLELGDKLLRNFEEQVLTCQSFMEYCDVMGLLCEIPNPDAFLLESL
;
A
#
# COMPACT_ATOMS: atom_id res chain seq x y z
N LEU A 1 -3.07 5.86 9.65
CA LEU A 1 -1.93 5.16 10.25
C LEU A 1 -0.77 4.94 9.27
N LEU A 2 -0.95 4.16 8.20
CA LEU A 2 0.12 3.90 7.21
C LEU A 2 0.73 5.19 6.63
N SER A 3 -0.09 6.21 6.36
CA SER A 3 0.40 7.52 5.91
C SER A 3 1.32 8.21 6.94
N ARG A 4 1.16 7.97 8.24
CA ARG A 4 2.04 8.59 9.25
C ARG A 4 3.45 7.97 9.17
N PHE A 5 3.55 6.65 9.01
CA PHE A 5 4.83 5.97 8.72
C PHE A 5 5.45 6.49 7.42
N ALA A 6 4.67 6.48 6.34
CA ALA A 6 5.15 6.77 5.00
C ALA A 6 5.61 8.23 4.81
N PHE A 7 4.99 9.17 5.53
CA PHE A 7 5.35 10.58 5.51
C PHE A 7 6.19 11.00 6.73
N GLU A 8 6.67 10.04 7.52
CA GLU A 8 7.50 10.28 8.71
C GLU A 8 6.89 11.32 9.67
N ARG A 9 5.56 11.29 9.82
CA ARG A 9 4.79 12.21 10.67
C ARG A 9 4.59 11.62 12.07
N SER A 10 4.53 12.51 13.06
CA SER A 10 4.19 12.12 14.44
C SER A 10 2.85 11.38 14.52
N PHE A 11 2.79 10.40 15.43
CA PHE A 11 1.59 9.65 15.80
C PHE A 11 0.77 10.32 16.93
N SER A 12 1.28 11.39 17.53
CA SER A 12 0.68 12.05 18.70
C SER A 12 -0.74 12.59 18.50
N GLU A 13 -1.10 12.94 17.27
CA GLU A 13 -2.37 13.65 16.98
C GLU A 13 -3.56 12.70 16.72
N ASP A 14 -3.33 11.49 16.20
CA ASP A 14 -4.40 10.67 15.62
C ASP A 14 -4.66 9.35 16.36
N SER A 15 -3.62 8.69 16.90
CA SER A 15 -3.75 7.37 17.54
C SER A 15 -3.88 7.43 19.06
N GLY A 16 -4.07 8.63 19.62
CA GLY A 16 -4.06 8.85 21.06
C GLY A 16 -2.66 8.79 21.69
N GLY A 17 -1.60 8.83 20.88
CA GLY A 17 -0.19 8.77 21.31
C GLY A 17 0.53 7.49 20.85
N GLY A 18 1.65 7.18 21.52
CA GLY A 18 2.47 6.00 21.25
C GLY A 18 3.54 6.21 20.17
N GLY A 19 4.67 5.51 20.32
CA GLY A 19 5.76 5.53 19.34
C GLY A 19 5.43 4.73 18.07
N PRO A 20 6.32 4.77 17.05
CA PRO A 20 6.18 3.98 15.81
C PRO A 20 5.93 2.49 16.08
N GLN A 21 6.60 1.91 17.07
CA GLN A 21 6.44 0.51 17.46
C GLN A 21 5.01 0.17 17.89
N SER A 22 4.46 0.89 18.87
CA SER A 22 3.09 0.64 19.35
C SER A 22 2.05 0.80 18.23
N ASN A 23 2.29 1.74 17.31
CA ASN A 23 1.44 1.96 16.16
C ASN A 23 1.57 0.83 15.13
N MET A 24 2.76 0.25 14.95
CA MET A 24 2.97 -0.92 14.09
C MET A 24 2.18 -2.12 14.61
N HIS A 25 2.24 -2.36 15.93
CA HIS A 25 1.51 -3.44 16.59
C HIS A 25 -0.01 -3.30 16.47
N LEU A 26 -0.52 -2.08 16.30
CA LEU A 26 -1.95 -1.82 16.17
C LEU A 26 -2.53 -2.20 14.80
N ILE A 27 -1.71 -2.23 13.74
CA ILE A 27 -2.17 -2.42 12.35
C ILE A 27 -3.00 -3.71 12.16
N PRO A 28 -2.55 -4.89 12.62
CA PRO A 28 -3.33 -6.13 12.44
C PRO A 28 -4.73 -6.04 13.05
N TYR A 29 -4.86 -5.38 14.21
CA TYR A 29 -6.13 -5.25 14.91
C TYR A 29 -7.08 -4.30 14.19
N LEU A 30 -6.58 -3.20 13.63
CA LEU A 30 -7.38 -2.32 12.78
C LEU A 30 -7.84 -3.05 11.51
N LEU A 31 -6.96 -3.83 10.89
CA LEU A 31 -7.32 -4.65 9.73
C LEU A 31 -8.36 -5.72 10.09
N HIS A 32 -8.25 -6.35 11.26
CA HIS A 32 -9.24 -7.32 11.74
C HIS A 32 -10.64 -6.71 11.89
N MET A 33 -10.74 -5.43 12.27
CA MET A 33 -12.02 -4.72 12.28
C MET A 33 -12.59 -4.51 10.86
N VAL A 34 -11.73 -4.15 9.89
CA VAL A 34 -12.14 -4.06 8.47
C VAL A 34 -12.61 -5.42 7.96
N LEU A 35 -11.86 -6.48 8.25
CA LEU A 35 -12.19 -7.85 7.85
C LEU A 35 -13.52 -8.31 8.46
N TYR A 36 -13.79 -7.96 9.72
CA TYR A 36 -15.08 -8.25 10.36
C TYR A 36 -16.24 -7.61 9.58
N VAL A 37 -16.11 -6.34 9.21
CA VAL A 37 -17.14 -5.64 8.43
C VAL A 37 -17.33 -6.31 7.07
N ILE A 38 -16.29 -6.46 6.25
CA ILE A 38 -16.44 -6.99 4.88
C ILE A 38 -16.96 -8.43 4.85
N ASN A 39 -16.59 -9.26 5.84
CA ASN A 39 -17.06 -10.64 5.95
C ASN A 39 -18.53 -10.70 6.38
N THR A 40 -18.95 -9.88 7.35
CA THR A 40 -20.34 -9.87 7.83
C THR A 40 -21.30 -9.22 6.84
N THR A 41 -20.87 -8.18 6.13
CA THR A 41 -21.66 -7.55 5.05
C THR A 41 -21.53 -8.26 3.71
N ARG A 42 -20.70 -9.31 3.62
CA ARG A 42 -20.47 -10.14 2.44
C ARG A 42 -20.14 -9.33 1.18
N CYS A 43 -19.30 -8.29 1.34
CA CYS A 43 -18.99 -7.36 0.25
C CYS A 43 -17.62 -7.59 -0.42
N VAL A 44 -16.88 -8.64 -0.05
CA VAL A 44 -15.54 -8.95 -0.61
C VAL A 44 -15.54 -8.91 -2.14
N ALA A 45 -16.39 -9.69 -2.81
CA ALA A 45 -16.45 -9.73 -4.27
C ALA A 45 -16.80 -8.37 -4.92
N ARG A 46 -17.59 -7.55 -4.24
CA ARG A 46 -17.90 -6.18 -4.70
C ARG A 46 -16.65 -5.30 -4.61
N GLU A 47 -15.93 -5.36 -3.49
CA GLU A 47 -14.72 -4.56 -3.30
C GLU A 47 -13.56 -5.03 -4.19
N GLU A 48 -13.46 -6.34 -4.48
CA GLU A 48 -12.53 -6.84 -5.49
C GLU A 48 -12.84 -6.26 -6.87
N LYS A 49 -14.12 -6.25 -7.28
CA LYS A 49 -14.54 -5.63 -8.53
C LYS A 49 -14.25 -4.14 -8.56
N ASN A 50 -14.50 -3.43 -7.45
CA ASN A 50 -14.21 -2.01 -7.35
C ASN A 50 -12.70 -1.73 -7.48
N LEU A 51 -11.86 -2.56 -6.85
CA LEU A 51 -10.40 -2.46 -6.94
C LEU A 51 -9.92 -2.74 -8.37
N SER A 52 -10.48 -3.72 -9.07
CA SER A 52 -10.19 -3.95 -10.51
C SER A 52 -10.60 -2.75 -11.36
N ASN A 53 -11.81 -2.23 -11.17
CA ASN A 53 -12.28 -1.03 -11.88
C ASN A 53 -11.37 0.18 -11.63
N PHE A 54 -10.88 0.34 -10.38
CA PHE A 54 -9.92 1.38 -10.04
C PHE A 54 -8.64 1.26 -10.85
N LEU A 55 -8.09 0.05 -11.02
CA LEU A 55 -6.87 -0.18 -11.80
C LEU A 55 -7.07 0.02 -13.31
N GLU A 56 -8.28 -0.21 -13.81
CA GLU A 56 -8.65 -0.13 -15.23
C GLU A 56 -9.16 1.27 -15.66
N MET A 57 -9.20 2.24 -14.75
CA MET A 57 -9.59 3.63 -15.06
C MET A 57 -8.77 4.22 -16.23
N SER A 58 -9.43 5.03 -17.08
CA SER A 58 -8.73 5.81 -18.12
C SER A 58 -7.73 6.79 -17.50
N PRO A 59 -6.63 7.17 -18.19
CA PRO A 59 -5.60 8.04 -17.65
C PRO A 59 -6.13 9.33 -17.00
N GLU A 60 -7.09 10.00 -17.63
CA GLU A 60 -7.72 11.22 -17.12
C GLU A 60 -8.44 10.95 -15.80
N ARG A 61 -9.19 9.85 -15.74
CA ARG A 61 -9.89 9.44 -14.52
C ARG A 61 -8.93 9.01 -13.42
N GLN A 62 -7.77 8.46 -13.76
CA GLN A 62 -6.73 8.14 -12.77
C GLN A 62 -6.23 9.39 -12.06
N ILE A 63 -6.06 10.49 -12.80
CA ILE A 63 -5.58 11.78 -12.27
C ILE A 63 -6.63 12.38 -11.33
N GLU A 64 -7.89 12.45 -11.74
CA GLU A 64 -8.98 12.93 -10.86
C GLU A 64 -9.08 12.12 -9.57
N ASN A 65 -9.00 10.78 -9.70
CA ASN A 65 -9.10 9.86 -8.57
C ASN A 65 -7.95 10.01 -7.56
N CYS A 66 -6.84 10.67 -7.92
CA CYS A 66 -5.75 10.97 -6.97
C CYS A 66 -6.18 11.95 -5.85
N TYR A 67 -7.28 12.66 -6.01
CA TYR A 67 -7.80 13.64 -5.04
C TYR A 67 -9.04 13.16 -4.28
N GLU A 68 -9.54 11.98 -4.62
CA GLU A 68 -10.73 11.40 -4.01
C GLU A 68 -10.39 10.62 -2.72
N SER A 69 -11.40 10.40 -1.87
CA SER A 69 -11.27 9.57 -0.67
C SER A 69 -10.93 8.12 -1.02
N GLU A 70 -11.56 7.58 -2.07
CA GLU A 70 -11.29 6.25 -2.64
C GLU A 70 -10.18 6.32 -3.71
N GLY A 71 -9.09 6.99 -3.38
CA GLY A 71 -7.90 7.13 -4.23
C GLY A 71 -6.87 6.00 -4.04
N PRO A 72 -5.66 6.14 -4.60
CA PRO A 72 -4.68 5.04 -4.62
C PRO A 72 -4.24 4.53 -3.24
N CYS A 73 -4.10 5.40 -2.23
CA CYS A 73 -3.79 4.96 -0.85
C CYS A 73 -4.91 4.11 -0.24
N TYR A 74 -6.17 4.48 -0.47
CA TYR A 74 -7.32 3.72 0.01
C TYR A 74 -7.34 2.32 -0.63
N TRP A 75 -7.23 2.26 -1.95
CA TRP A 75 -7.28 0.98 -2.68
C TRP A 75 -6.07 0.08 -2.40
N ALA A 76 -4.87 0.65 -2.22
CA ALA A 76 -3.71 -0.11 -1.77
C ALA A 76 -3.92 -0.69 -0.35
N THR A 77 -4.59 0.03 0.55
CA THR A 77 -4.93 -0.51 1.89
C THR A 77 -6.04 -1.55 1.79
N MET A 78 -7.08 -1.30 0.99
CA MET A 78 -8.21 -2.21 0.82
C MET A 78 -7.76 -3.54 0.21
N ALA A 79 -6.73 -3.53 -0.64
CA ALA A 79 -6.12 -4.75 -1.18
C ALA A 79 -5.77 -5.76 -0.08
N LEU A 80 -5.23 -5.34 1.08
CA LEU A 80 -4.94 -6.24 2.22
C LEU A 80 -6.15 -7.08 2.64
N ALA A 81 -7.35 -6.50 2.56
CA ALA A 81 -8.58 -7.13 3.00
C ALA A 81 -9.16 -8.09 1.94
N VAL A 82 -8.92 -7.83 0.65
CA VAL A 82 -9.65 -8.47 -0.46
C VAL A 82 -8.76 -9.26 -1.42
N TRP A 83 -7.47 -8.98 -1.49
CA TRP A 83 -6.51 -9.72 -2.32
C TRP A 83 -5.69 -10.68 -1.48
N SER A 84 -5.69 -11.95 -1.90
CA SER A 84 -4.73 -12.95 -1.42
C SER A 84 -3.29 -12.54 -1.69
N HIS A 85 -2.35 -13.16 -0.99
CA HIS A 85 -0.92 -12.93 -1.22
C HIS A 85 -0.51 -13.15 -2.68
N SER A 86 -1.04 -14.18 -3.34
CA SER A 86 -0.83 -14.45 -4.76
C SER A 86 -1.35 -13.31 -5.65
N ARG A 87 -2.57 -12.82 -5.39
CA ARG A 87 -3.14 -11.69 -6.15
C ARG A 87 -2.37 -10.40 -5.93
N TRP A 88 -1.88 -10.16 -4.71
CA TRP A 88 -1.00 -9.03 -4.41
C TRP A 88 0.26 -9.07 -5.30
N GLN A 89 0.94 -10.21 -5.40
CA GLN A 89 2.13 -10.36 -6.24
C GLN A 89 1.84 -10.03 -7.73
N CYS A 90 0.68 -10.44 -8.25
CA CYS A 90 0.28 -10.12 -9.62
C CYS A 90 -0.10 -8.64 -9.82
N GLY A 91 -0.73 -8.00 -8.81
CA GLY A 91 -1.30 -6.64 -8.93
C GLY A 91 -0.39 -5.50 -8.47
N ARG A 92 0.66 -5.77 -7.67
CA ARG A 92 1.46 -4.73 -6.99
C ARG A 92 2.10 -3.72 -7.93
N VAL A 93 2.53 -4.14 -9.13
CA VAL A 93 3.16 -3.25 -10.12
C VAL A 93 2.18 -2.19 -10.63
N MET A 94 0.89 -2.54 -10.80
CA MET A 94 -0.13 -1.56 -11.18
C MET A 94 -0.34 -0.54 -10.06
N LEU A 95 -0.28 -0.97 -8.80
CA LEU A 95 -0.34 -0.06 -7.66
C LEU A 95 0.89 0.83 -7.57
N VAL A 96 2.10 0.34 -7.91
CA VAL A 96 3.31 1.20 -8.02
C VAL A 96 3.05 2.33 -9.01
N ARG A 97 2.57 2.02 -10.22
CA ARG A 97 2.20 3.03 -11.21
C ARG A 97 1.20 4.04 -10.66
N ARG A 98 0.14 3.58 -9.99
CA ARG A 98 -0.86 4.49 -9.38
C ARG A 98 -0.28 5.36 -8.27
N MET A 99 0.70 4.89 -7.51
CA MET A 99 1.39 5.71 -6.51
C MET A 99 2.31 6.75 -7.15
N LEU A 100 2.96 6.44 -8.28
CA LEU A 100 3.77 7.41 -9.02
C LEU A 100 2.91 8.54 -9.58
N VAL A 101 1.78 8.22 -10.21
CA VAL A 101 0.80 9.21 -10.69
C VAL A 101 0.27 10.06 -9.54
N LEU A 102 -0.10 9.42 -8.42
CA LEU A 102 -0.59 10.11 -7.22
C LEU A 102 0.41 11.15 -6.70
N ALA A 103 1.68 10.74 -6.55
CA ALA A 103 2.74 11.59 -6.07
C ALA A 103 2.97 12.78 -7.00
N HIS A 104 3.03 12.51 -8.30
CA HIS A 104 3.29 13.53 -9.31
C HIS A 104 2.15 14.54 -9.40
N ALA A 105 0.91 14.07 -9.52
CA ALA A 105 -0.27 14.91 -9.60
C ALA A 105 -0.36 15.85 -8.39
N ARG A 106 -0.24 15.31 -7.18
CA ARG A 106 -0.33 16.11 -5.94
C ARG A 106 0.84 17.06 -5.73
N HIS A 107 2.01 16.76 -6.29
CA HIS A 107 3.14 17.68 -6.29
C HIS A 107 2.90 18.88 -7.22
N LEU A 108 2.41 18.64 -8.43
CA LEU A 108 2.13 19.71 -9.40
C LEU A 108 0.89 20.53 -9.05
N SER A 109 -0.16 19.88 -8.56
CA SER A 109 -1.47 20.49 -8.32
C SER A 109 -2.05 20.03 -6.98
N PRO A 110 -1.54 20.55 -5.84
CA PRO A 110 -2.01 20.16 -4.51
C PRO A 110 -3.51 20.35 -4.28
N GLN A 111 -4.15 21.25 -5.04
CA GLN A 111 -5.58 21.59 -4.94
C GLN A 111 -6.48 20.75 -5.86
N GLY A 112 -5.92 19.84 -6.68
CA GLY A 112 -6.67 19.06 -7.65
C GLY A 112 -6.37 19.43 -9.10
N CYS A 113 -6.42 18.43 -9.98
CA CYS A 113 -6.40 18.59 -11.43
C CYS A 113 -7.12 17.42 -12.11
N SER A 114 -7.51 17.58 -13.38
CA SER A 114 -8.04 16.51 -14.24
C SER A 114 -7.03 16.03 -15.29
N THR A 115 -5.94 16.77 -15.48
CA THR A 115 -4.83 16.41 -16.38
C THR A 115 -3.48 16.78 -15.75
N LEU A 116 -2.41 16.13 -16.18
CA LEU A 116 -1.04 16.49 -15.80
C LEU A 116 -0.54 17.58 -16.76
N ALA A 117 -0.21 18.75 -16.22
CA ALA A 117 0.32 19.86 -17.01
C ALA A 117 1.78 19.64 -17.47
N ASP A 118 2.49 18.74 -16.79
CA ASP A 118 3.87 18.36 -17.04
C ASP A 118 4.01 16.89 -16.67
N THR A 119 4.74 16.12 -17.50
CA THR A 119 5.01 14.68 -17.29
C THR A 119 6.50 14.40 -17.09
N VAL A 120 7.33 15.44 -17.00
CA VAL A 120 8.77 15.29 -16.72
C VAL A 120 8.95 14.72 -15.31
N PRO A 121 9.63 13.57 -15.14
CA PRO A 121 9.90 13.01 -13.82
C PRO A 121 10.56 14.00 -12.86
N ARG A 122 10.18 13.96 -11.58
CA ARG A 122 10.74 14.80 -10.52
C ARG A 122 11.79 14.06 -9.70
N GLU A 123 12.41 14.77 -8.76
CA GLU A 123 13.30 14.16 -7.78
C GLU A 123 12.58 13.05 -6.98
N PHE A 124 13.31 11.98 -6.63
CA PHE A 124 12.74 10.82 -5.94
C PHE A 124 12.00 11.21 -4.65
N ALA A 125 12.44 12.26 -3.95
CA ALA A 125 11.79 12.77 -2.74
C ALA A 125 10.29 13.11 -2.93
N VAL A 126 9.86 13.45 -4.16
CA VAL A 126 8.45 13.68 -4.49
C VAL A 126 7.64 12.38 -4.42
N TYR A 127 8.20 11.28 -4.91
CA TYR A 127 7.54 9.97 -5.01
C TYR A 127 7.70 9.13 -3.74
N ARG A 128 8.82 9.33 -3.02
CA ARG A 128 9.24 8.52 -1.87
C ARG A 128 8.11 8.28 -0.87
N PRO A 129 7.36 9.29 -0.37
CA PRO A 129 6.34 9.03 0.65
C PRO A 129 5.23 8.08 0.18
N TYR A 130 4.81 8.16 -1.08
CA TYR A 130 3.75 7.29 -1.62
C TYR A 130 4.27 5.89 -1.95
N LEU A 131 5.54 5.76 -2.35
CA LEU A 131 6.19 4.47 -2.51
C LEU A 131 6.44 3.79 -1.16
N CYS A 132 6.89 4.52 -0.15
CA CYS A 132 6.98 4.05 1.24
C CYS A 132 5.62 3.58 1.78
N TYR A 133 4.53 4.27 1.43
CA TYR A 133 3.18 3.82 1.78
C TYR A 133 2.90 2.42 1.22
N LEU A 134 3.19 2.22 -0.08
CA LEU A 134 2.96 0.93 -0.73
C LEU A 134 3.90 -0.16 -0.20
N ALA A 135 5.16 0.18 0.11
CA ALA A 135 6.11 -0.73 0.74
C ALA A 135 5.65 -1.20 2.13
N MET A 136 4.97 -0.34 2.90
CA MET A 136 4.35 -0.76 4.15
C MET A 136 3.25 -1.80 3.92
N VAL A 137 2.41 -1.60 2.90
CA VAL A 137 1.38 -2.58 2.50
C VAL A 137 2.02 -3.90 2.07
N ASP A 138 3.05 -3.83 1.23
CA ASP A 138 3.81 -5.02 0.79
C ASP A 138 4.45 -5.76 1.97
N GLY A 139 5.04 -5.02 2.91
CA GLY A 139 5.63 -5.58 4.12
C GLY A 139 4.61 -6.27 5.03
N LEU A 140 3.35 -5.81 5.07
CA LEU A 140 2.28 -6.53 5.74
C LEU A 140 2.01 -7.89 5.07
N TYR A 141 1.97 -7.96 3.74
CA TYR A 141 1.86 -9.25 3.04
C TYR A 141 3.08 -10.16 3.29
N ASN A 142 4.29 -9.61 3.14
CA ASN A 142 5.52 -10.38 3.06
C ASN A 142 6.20 -10.65 4.42
N THR A 143 5.78 -9.95 5.47
CA THR A 143 6.28 -10.16 6.84
C THR A 143 5.15 -10.54 7.79
N MET A 144 4.11 -9.70 7.90
CA MET A 144 3.06 -9.86 8.91
C MET A 144 2.12 -11.03 8.61
N PHE A 145 1.73 -11.20 7.35
CA PHE A 145 0.69 -12.15 6.92
C PHE A 145 1.23 -13.25 6.00
N LYS A 146 2.55 -13.39 5.91
CA LYS A 146 3.23 -14.36 5.04
C LYS A 146 2.77 -15.81 5.27
N LYS A 147 2.38 -16.15 6.50
CA LYS A 147 1.97 -17.51 6.90
C LYS A 147 0.46 -17.75 6.78
N VAL A 148 -0.32 -16.79 6.28
CA VAL A 148 -1.75 -16.99 6.05
C VAL A 148 -1.93 -17.98 4.89
N THR A 149 -2.58 -19.10 5.17
CA THR A 149 -2.92 -20.10 4.17
C THR A 149 -4.41 -20.04 3.87
N SER A 150 -4.77 -19.79 2.61
CA SER A 150 -6.15 -19.91 2.13
C SER A 150 -6.22 -21.06 1.12
N SER A 151 -7.24 -21.92 1.23
CA SER A 151 -7.45 -23.04 0.30
C SER A 151 -7.91 -22.57 -1.09
N THR A 152 -8.51 -21.38 -1.17
CA THR A 152 -8.93 -20.70 -2.40
C THR A 152 -8.67 -19.20 -2.30
N ASP A 153 -8.51 -18.49 -3.42
CA ASP A 153 -8.40 -17.02 -3.40
C ASP A 153 -9.62 -16.36 -2.73
N ASP A 154 -10.82 -16.92 -2.95
CA ASP A 154 -12.08 -16.41 -2.41
C ASP A 154 -12.21 -16.52 -0.88
N GLY A 155 -11.31 -17.25 -0.22
CA GLY A 155 -11.27 -17.44 1.23
C GLY A 155 -10.36 -16.47 1.99
N TRP A 156 -9.63 -15.61 1.29
CA TRP A 156 -8.55 -14.81 1.88
C TRP A 156 -8.98 -13.99 3.10
N SER A 157 -10.07 -13.23 2.99
CA SER A 157 -10.53 -12.33 4.06
C SER A 157 -10.92 -13.07 5.34
N VAL A 158 -11.42 -14.29 5.21
CA VAL A 158 -11.77 -15.17 6.34
C VAL A 158 -10.51 -15.78 6.93
N ALA A 159 -9.61 -16.30 6.10
CA ALA A 159 -8.35 -16.89 6.54
C ALA A 159 -7.46 -15.86 7.25
N LEU A 160 -7.39 -14.64 6.73
CA LEU A 160 -6.62 -13.56 7.33
C LEU A 160 -7.22 -13.13 8.68
N ALA A 161 -8.56 -13.03 8.77
CA ALA A 161 -9.21 -12.69 10.04
C ALA A 161 -8.95 -13.75 11.11
N ASP A 162 -9.06 -15.02 10.74
CA ASP A 162 -8.76 -16.14 11.62
C ASP A 162 -7.30 -16.18 12.04
N TYR A 163 -6.38 -15.92 11.11
CA TYR A 163 -4.96 -15.82 11.40
C TYR A 163 -4.67 -14.71 12.41
N ILE A 164 -5.23 -13.52 12.22
CA ILE A 164 -5.02 -12.38 13.13
C ILE A 164 -5.50 -12.70 14.54
N ARG A 165 -6.67 -13.32 14.67
CA ARG A 165 -7.27 -13.69 15.96
C ARG A 165 -6.42 -14.67 16.78
N HIS A 166 -5.63 -15.53 16.13
CA HIS A 166 -4.94 -16.64 16.79
C HIS A 166 -3.43 -16.47 16.94
N ASN A 167 -2.85 -15.36 16.49
CA ASN A 167 -1.40 -15.17 16.41
C ASN A 167 -0.90 -13.88 17.11
N ASP A 168 -1.57 -13.41 18.16
CA ASP A 168 -1.27 -12.13 18.84
C ASP A 168 0.21 -11.92 19.17
N GLN A 169 0.84 -12.84 19.91
CA GLN A 169 2.24 -12.72 20.29
C GLN A 169 3.18 -12.68 19.06
N LEU A 170 2.87 -13.49 18.05
CA LEU A 170 3.63 -13.52 16.80
C LEU A 170 3.47 -12.20 16.03
N HIS A 171 2.31 -11.54 16.08
CA HIS A 171 2.11 -10.25 15.46
C HIS A 171 2.96 -9.14 16.09
N LEU A 172 3.21 -9.18 17.40
CA LEU A 172 4.12 -8.22 18.03
C LEU A 172 5.56 -8.39 17.49
N GLU A 173 6.04 -9.63 17.46
CA GLU A 173 7.40 -9.95 16.98
C GLU A 173 7.59 -9.63 15.49
N LEU A 174 6.60 -9.99 14.67
CA LEU A 174 6.62 -9.69 13.24
C LEU A 174 6.44 -8.18 12.98
N GLY A 175 5.74 -7.46 13.86
CA GLY A 175 5.59 -6.01 13.80
C GLY A 175 6.92 -5.30 14.04
N ASP A 176 7.67 -5.73 15.06
CA ASP A 176 9.02 -5.23 15.32
C ASP A 176 9.97 -5.51 14.16
N LYS A 177 9.84 -6.67 13.52
CA LYS A 177 10.61 -7.03 12.34
C LYS A 177 10.25 -6.15 11.14
N LEU A 178 8.96 -5.94 10.90
CA LEU A 178 8.46 -5.12 9.79
C LEU A 178 8.93 -3.67 9.96
N LEU A 179 8.79 -3.10 11.16
CA LEU A 179 9.22 -1.72 11.44
C LEU A 179 10.72 -1.54 11.22
N ARG A 180 11.55 -2.43 11.76
CA ARG A 180 13.01 -2.39 11.54
C ARG A 180 13.37 -2.44 10.06
N ASN A 181 12.81 -3.38 9.31
CA ASN A 181 13.06 -3.47 7.87
C ASN A 181 12.62 -2.20 7.12
N PHE A 182 11.47 -1.65 7.50
CA PHE A 182 10.97 -0.42 6.89
C PHE A 182 11.90 0.77 7.14
N GLU A 183 12.37 0.96 8.39
CA GLU A 183 13.25 2.05 8.77
C GLU A 183 14.66 1.90 8.19
N GLU A 184 15.21 0.68 8.16
CA GLU A 184 16.61 0.43 7.78
C GLU A 184 16.81 0.21 6.27
N GLN A 185 15.77 -0.16 5.52
CA GLN A 185 15.89 -0.47 4.09
C GLN A 185 15.02 0.44 3.22
N VAL A 186 13.74 0.60 3.58
CA VAL A 186 12.78 1.33 2.73
C VAL A 186 12.96 2.84 2.84
N LEU A 187 13.04 3.38 4.06
CA LEU A 187 13.19 4.82 4.27
C LEU A 187 14.55 5.36 3.81
N THR A 188 15.56 4.49 3.74
CA THR A 188 16.93 4.84 3.32
C THR A 188 17.12 4.90 1.81
N CYS A 189 16.13 4.45 1.02
CA CYS A 189 16.18 4.54 -0.44
C CYS A 189 16.34 6.00 -0.91
N GLN A 190 17.22 6.21 -1.88
CA GLN A 190 17.55 7.52 -2.46
C GLN A 190 17.11 7.65 -3.92
N SER A 191 16.69 6.55 -4.54
CA SER A 191 16.23 6.53 -5.93
C SER A 191 15.09 5.53 -6.13
N PHE A 192 14.37 5.67 -7.25
CA PHE A 192 13.34 4.70 -7.63
C PHE A 192 13.94 3.32 -7.96
N MET A 193 15.17 3.29 -8.49
CA MET A 193 15.91 2.06 -8.72
C MET A 193 16.21 1.31 -7.42
N GLU A 194 16.72 1.99 -6.38
CA GLU A 194 16.96 1.39 -5.07
C GLU A 194 15.67 0.87 -4.44
N TYR A 195 14.58 1.64 -4.54
CA TYR A 195 13.27 1.17 -4.11
C TYR A 195 12.85 -0.12 -4.83
N CYS A 196 12.97 -0.17 -6.15
CA CYS A 196 12.64 -1.38 -6.92
C CYS A 196 13.51 -2.57 -6.54
N ASP A 197 14.79 -2.37 -6.21
CA ASP A 197 15.68 -3.43 -5.73
C ASP A 197 15.24 -3.95 -4.35
N VAL A 198 15.10 -3.06 -3.37
CA VAL A 198 14.68 -3.39 -1.99
C VAL A 198 13.32 -4.11 -1.96
N MET A 199 12.38 -3.69 -2.83
CA MET A 199 11.05 -4.29 -2.92
C MET A 199 10.98 -5.55 -3.79
N GLY A 200 12.10 -5.96 -4.39
CA GLY A 200 12.16 -7.12 -5.29
C GLY A 200 11.25 -6.97 -6.51
N LEU A 201 11.24 -5.78 -7.11
CA LEU A 201 10.43 -5.40 -8.28
C LEU A 201 11.24 -5.38 -9.59
N LEU A 202 12.56 -5.57 -9.56
CA LEU A 202 13.41 -5.46 -10.75
C LEU A 202 13.12 -6.54 -11.81
N CYS A 203 12.49 -7.66 -11.44
CA CYS A 203 12.04 -8.66 -12.39
C CYS A 203 10.87 -8.14 -13.24
N GLU A 204 9.92 -7.43 -12.60
CA GLU A 204 8.73 -6.88 -13.25
C GLU A 204 8.95 -5.46 -13.80
N ILE A 205 9.89 -4.71 -13.24
CA ILE A 205 10.28 -3.35 -13.60
C ILE A 205 11.80 -3.32 -13.88
N PRO A 206 12.25 -3.88 -15.01
CA PRO A 206 13.68 -3.99 -15.32
C PRO A 206 14.34 -2.64 -15.63
N ASN A 207 13.55 -1.64 -16.02
CA ASN A 207 14.01 -0.27 -16.23
C ASN A 207 13.11 0.71 -15.45
N PRO A 208 13.44 1.00 -14.18
CA PRO A 208 12.66 1.89 -13.33
C PRO A 208 12.50 3.30 -13.92
N ASP A 209 13.51 3.85 -14.59
CA ASP A 209 13.45 5.19 -15.17
C ASP A 209 12.45 5.26 -16.34
N ALA A 210 12.50 4.26 -17.24
CA ALA A 210 11.53 4.15 -18.33
C ALA A 210 10.11 3.92 -17.78
N PHE A 211 9.96 3.06 -16.76
CA PHE A 211 8.67 2.80 -16.14
C PHE A 211 8.08 4.05 -15.49
N LEU A 212 8.90 4.87 -14.82
CA LEU A 212 8.48 6.14 -14.25
C LEU A 212 8.01 7.10 -15.35
N LEU A 213 8.79 7.25 -16.43
CA LEU A 213 8.42 8.11 -17.55
C LEU A 213 7.13 7.66 -18.25
N GLU A 214 6.96 6.35 -18.47
CA GLU A 214 5.73 5.78 -19.08
C GLU A 214 4.51 5.85 -18.17
N SER A 215 4.71 6.03 -16.86
CA SER A 215 3.63 6.12 -15.88
C SER A 215 3.02 7.53 -15.79
N LEU A 216 3.71 8.57 -16.26
CA LEU A 216 3.29 9.98 -16.20
C LEU A 216 2.69 10.42 -17.52
#